data_AF-A0A382Y5S9-F1
#
_entry.id   AF-A0A382Y5S9-F1
#
_cell.length_a   1.000
_cell.length_b   1.000
_cell.length_c   1.000
_cell.angle_alpha   90.00
_cell.angle_beta   90.00
_cell.angle_gamma   90.00
#
_symmetry.space_group_name_H-M   'P 1'
#
loop_
_entity.id
_entity.type
_entity.pdbx_description
1 polymer ?
#
loop_
_entity_poly.entity_id
_entity_poly.type
_entity_poly.pdbx_seq_one_letter_code
_entity_poly.pdbx_strand_id
1 'polypeptide(L)'
;MRSFLRQIKKTNDLFIVKKRVSTKYEIAAVTAKLDGSKAALFENIKGSKFRLVSNLVGSRARFGQAIGSKKSDINQKIVRAISSAKK
;
A
#
# COMPACT_ATOMS: atom_id res chain seq x y z
N MET A 1 5.99 -3.03 -8.33
CA MET A 1 5.47 -1.94 -7.47
C MET A 1 4.69 -0.86 -8.21
N ARG A 2 5.27 -0.20 -9.24
CA ARG A 2 4.58 0.86 -10.01
C ARG A 2 3.29 0.38 -10.70
N SER A 3 3.26 -0.87 -11.16
CA SER A 3 2.06 -1.53 -11.72
C SER A 3 0.91 -1.57 -10.72
N PHE A 4 1.17 -2.05 -9.50
CA PHE A 4 0.16 -2.13 -8.44
C PHE A 4 -0.35 -0.75 -8.02
N LEU A 5 0.54 0.25 -7.92
CA LEU A 5 0.13 1.64 -7.67
C LEU A 5 -0.84 2.19 -8.72
N ARG A 6 -0.59 1.90 -10.01
CA ARG A 6 -1.55 2.27 -11.07
C ARG A 6 -2.87 1.53 -10.92
N GLN A 7 -2.84 0.27 -10.51
CA GLN A 7 -4.04 -0.54 -10.31
C GLN A 7 -4.91 0.04 -9.19
N ILE A 8 -4.35 0.28 -8.00
CA ILE A 8 -5.11 0.83 -6.86
C ILE A 8 -5.50 2.30 -7.07
N LYS A 9 -4.80 3.04 -7.95
CA LYS A 9 -5.24 4.37 -8.38
C LYS A 9 -6.55 4.28 -9.18
N LYS A 10 -6.70 3.28 -10.06
CA LYS A 10 -7.91 3.09 -10.88
C LYS A 10 -9.13 2.71 -10.04
N THR A 11 -8.94 2.04 -8.91
CA THR A 11 -10.02 1.61 -8.01
C THR A 11 -10.31 2.62 -6.89
N ASN A 12 -9.78 3.85 -6.97
CA ASN A 12 -9.91 4.89 -5.93
C ASN A 12 -9.38 4.46 -4.54
N ASP A 13 -8.47 3.48 -4.52
CA ASP A 13 -7.83 2.94 -3.30
C ASP A 13 -6.53 3.68 -2.94
N LEU A 14 -6.14 4.68 -3.71
CA LEU A 14 -4.95 5.50 -3.48
C LEU A 14 -5.32 6.95 -3.17
N PHE A 15 -4.98 7.41 -1.97
CA PHE A 15 -5.07 8.81 -1.57
C PHE A 15 -3.76 9.53 -1.91
N ILE A 16 -3.84 10.67 -2.60
CA ILE A 16 -2.66 11.46 -3.01
C ILE A 16 -2.55 12.69 -2.12
N VAL A 17 -1.45 12.78 -1.37
CA VAL A 17 -1.10 13.91 -0.51
C VAL A 17 -0.17 14.83 -1.28
N LYS A 18 -0.73 15.91 -1.83
CA LYS A 18 0.02 16.95 -2.58
C LYS A 18 0.71 17.96 -1.66
N LYS A 19 0.18 18.18 -0.45
CA LYS A 19 0.74 19.11 0.54
C LYS A 19 2.14 18.67 0.95
N ARG A 20 3.06 19.62 1.15
CA ARG A 20 4.39 19.36 1.69
C ARG A 20 4.31 18.90 3.15
N VAL A 21 4.77 17.69 3.44
CA VAL A 21 4.70 17.06 4.78
C VAL A 21 6.08 16.77 5.35
N SER A 22 6.19 16.78 6.66
CA SER A 22 7.37 16.41 7.45
C SER A 22 7.46 14.91 7.65
N THR A 23 8.67 14.37 7.65
CA THR A 23 8.94 13.02 8.16
C THR A 23 8.72 12.93 9.68
N LYS A 24 8.82 14.06 10.39
CA LYS A 24 8.49 14.15 11.82
C LYS A 24 6.98 14.23 12.00
N TYR A 25 6.39 13.09 12.37
CA TYR A 25 4.98 12.88 12.76
C TYR A 25 3.91 13.09 11.69
N GLU A 26 4.04 14.05 10.77
CA GLU A 26 2.96 14.37 9.80
C GLU A 26 2.63 13.18 8.89
N ILE A 27 3.63 12.47 8.35
CA ILE A 27 3.40 11.28 7.53
C ILE A 27 2.68 10.20 8.36
N ALA A 28 3.19 9.89 9.55
CA ALA A 28 2.59 8.87 10.42
C ALA A 28 1.15 9.21 10.81
N ALA A 29 0.84 10.47 11.13
CA ALA A 29 -0.50 10.93 11.47
C ALA A 29 -1.48 10.76 10.29
N VAL A 30 -1.05 11.12 9.07
CA VAL A 30 -1.86 10.90 7.86
C VAL A 30 -2.04 9.42 7.57
N THR A 31 -0.98 8.61 7.69
CA THR A 31 -1.05 7.16 7.50
C THR A 31 -2.01 6.51 8.50
N ALA A 32 -1.96 6.89 9.77
CA ALA A 32 -2.84 6.37 10.82
C ALA A 32 -4.32 6.70 10.53
N LYS A 33 -4.62 7.92 10.09
CA LYS A 33 -5.99 8.32 9.70
C LYS A 33 -6.54 7.49 8.52
N LEU A 34 -5.65 7.00 7.65
CA LEU A 34 -6.01 6.21 6.47
C LEU A 34 -5.92 4.70 6.71
N ASP A 35 -5.54 4.26 7.91
CA ASP A 35 -5.33 2.85 8.20
C ASP A 35 -6.62 2.03 7.95
N GLY A 36 -6.45 0.82 7.42
CA GLY A 36 -7.55 -0.02 6.95
C GLY A 36 -8.31 0.46 5.70
N SER A 37 -8.18 1.74 5.28
CA SER A 37 -9.03 2.35 4.25
C SER A 37 -8.36 2.57 2.90
N LYS A 38 -7.26 3.34 2.81
CA LYS A 38 -6.58 3.69 1.55
C LYS A 38 -5.07 3.69 1.71
N ALA A 39 -4.37 3.38 0.62
CA ALA A 39 -2.93 3.63 0.52
C ALA A 39 -2.71 5.14 0.39
N ALA A 40 -1.57 5.65 0.86
CA ALA A 40 -1.24 7.07 0.77
C ALA A 40 0.03 7.27 -0.06
N LEU A 41 -0.03 8.20 -1.02
CA LEU A 41 1.12 8.63 -1.82
C LEU A 41 1.43 10.10 -1.50
N PHE A 42 2.55 10.33 -0.84
CA PHE A 42 3.07 11.65 -0.50
C PHE A 42 3.99 12.14 -1.61
N GLU A 43 3.61 13.24 -2.26
CA GLU A 43 4.35 13.77 -3.41
C GLU A 43 5.48 14.73 -2.99
N ASN A 44 5.35 15.37 -1.83
CA ASN A 44 6.28 16.42 -1.39
C ASN A 44 6.65 16.24 0.08
N ILE A 45 7.91 15.90 0.35
CA ILE A 45 8.43 15.63 1.70
C ILE A 45 9.48 16.69 2.05
N LYS A 46 9.36 17.31 3.22
CA LYS A 46 10.33 18.29 3.73
C LYS A 46 11.72 17.63 3.80
N GLY A 47 12.71 18.26 3.17
CA GLY A 47 14.10 17.79 3.19
C GLY A 47 14.39 16.56 2.31
N SER A 48 13.44 16.09 1.48
CA SER A 48 13.67 14.95 0.59
C SER A 48 13.18 15.24 -0.83
N LYS A 49 13.94 14.77 -1.83
CA LYS A 49 13.54 14.77 -3.25
C LYS A 49 12.68 13.55 -3.61
N PHE A 50 12.58 12.57 -2.70
CA PHE A 50 11.82 11.35 -2.94
C PHE A 50 10.36 11.52 -2.56
N ARG A 51 9.53 10.78 -3.29
CA ARG A 51 8.12 10.54 -2.94
C ARG A 51 8.04 9.33 -2.03
N LEU A 52 7.05 9.30 -1.13
CA LEU A 52 6.84 8.20 -0.21
C LEU A 52 5.45 7.60 -0.41
N VAL A 53 5.36 6.28 -0.30
CA VAL A 53 4.09 5.58 -0.24
C VAL A 53 3.97 4.85 1.09
N SER A 54 2.79 4.88 1.69
CA SER A 54 2.46 4.13 2.91
C SER A 54 1.16 3.35 2.73
N ASN A 55 0.93 2.39 3.62
CA ASN A 55 -0.32 1.63 3.71
C ASN A 55 -0.69 0.87 2.41
N LEU A 56 0.32 0.40 1.67
CA LEU A 56 0.14 -0.13 0.32
C LEU A 56 -0.69 -1.42 0.27
N VAL A 57 -0.60 -2.25 1.30
CA VAL A 57 -1.38 -3.48 1.49
C VAL A 57 -2.13 -3.47 2.82
N GLY A 58 -2.57 -2.29 3.25
CA GLY A 58 -3.16 -2.00 4.56
C GLY A 58 -4.48 -2.68 4.91
N SER A 59 -5.05 -3.48 4.00
CA SER A 59 -6.28 -4.20 4.26
C SER A 59 -6.19 -5.58 3.64
N ARG A 60 -6.91 -6.55 4.23
CA ARG A 60 -6.93 -7.93 3.73
C ARG A 60 -7.38 -8.01 2.27
N ALA A 61 -8.34 -7.18 1.86
CA ALA A 61 -8.80 -7.12 0.46
C ALA A 61 -7.68 -6.65 -0.49
N ARG A 62 -6.97 -5.58 -0.10
CA ARG A 62 -5.88 -5.00 -0.90
C ARG A 62 -4.64 -5.89 -0.95
N PHE A 63 -4.36 -6.60 0.14
CA PHE A 63 -3.33 -7.63 0.15
C PHE A 63 -3.67 -8.78 -0.81
N GLY A 64 -4.92 -9.27 -0.78
CA GLY A 64 -5.41 -10.24 -1.75
C GLY A 64 -5.24 -9.76 -3.20
N GLN A 65 -5.64 -8.52 -3.49
CA GLN A 65 -5.43 -7.89 -4.79
C GLN A 65 -3.95 -7.85 -5.20
N ALA A 66 -3.04 -7.51 -4.28
CA ALA A 66 -1.61 -7.41 -4.53
C ALA A 66 -0.98 -8.75 -4.93
N ILE A 67 -1.46 -9.84 -4.33
CA ILE A 67 -0.98 -11.20 -4.65
C ILE A 67 -1.84 -11.89 -5.72
N GLY A 68 -2.84 -11.23 -6.30
CA GLY A 68 -3.76 -11.82 -7.28
C GLY A 68 -4.60 -12.96 -6.70
N SER A 69 -5.23 -12.74 -5.54
CA SER A 69 -6.06 -13.70 -4.81
C SER A 69 -7.36 -13.07 -4.34
N LYS A 70 -8.42 -13.86 -4.22
CA LYS A 70 -9.64 -13.45 -3.51
C LYS A 70 -9.35 -13.39 -2.00
N LYS A 71 -10.07 -12.55 -1.27
CA LYS A 71 -9.89 -12.37 0.19
C LYS A 71 -10.00 -13.69 0.99
N SER A 72 -10.83 -14.61 0.53
CA SER A 72 -11.02 -15.95 1.10
C SER A 72 -9.82 -16.87 0.89
N ASP A 73 -9.12 -16.71 -0.23
CA ASP A 73 -8.16 -17.72 -0.74
C ASP A 73 -6.70 -17.35 -0.41
N ILE A 74 -6.49 -16.21 0.26
CA ILE A 74 -5.16 -15.67 0.59
C ILE A 74 -4.31 -16.73 1.31
N ASN A 75 -4.84 -17.35 2.35
CA ASN A 75 -4.08 -18.29 3.18
C ASN A 75 -3.65 -19.51 2.34
N GLN A 76 -4.58 -20.07 1.55
CA GLN A 76 -4.29 -21.21 0.68
C GLN A 76 -3.22 -20.85 -0.38
N LYS A 77 -3.30 -19.65 -0.97
CA LYS A 77 -2.33 -19.19 -1.95
C LYS A 77 -0.93 -19.06 -1.36
N ILE A 78 -0.82 -18.52 -0.14
CA ILE A 78 0.47 -18.41 0.56
C ILE A 78 1.04 -19.79 0.88
N VAL A 79 0.24 -20.69 1.46
CA VAL A 79 0.69 -22.05 1.81
C VAL A 79 1.23 -22.76 0.57
N ARG A 80 0.48 -22.73 -0.55
CA ARG A 80 0.93 -23.32 -1.82
C ARG A 80 2.26 -22.73 -2.29
N ALA A 81 2.41 -21.41 -2.25
CA ALA A 81 3.63 -20.73 -2.68
C ALA A 81 4.84 -21.13 -1.83
N ILE A 82 4.67 -21.24 -0.50
CA ILE A 82 5.71 -21.69 0.43
C ILE A 82 6.08 -23.15 0.15
N SER A 83 5.10 -24.05 0.03
CA SER A 83 5.35 -25.48 -0.25
C SER A 83 6.02 -25.71 -1.61
N SER A 84 5.79 -24.84 -2.60
CA SER A 84 6.41 -24.93 -3.92
C SER A 84 7.77 -24.24 -4.03
N ALA A 85 8.20 -23.52 -3.00
CA ALA A 85 9.49 -22.83 -3.03
C ALA A 85 10.62 -23.87 -3.04
N LYS A 86 11.40 -23.90 -4.12
CA LYS A 86 12.63 -24.69 -4.17
C LYS A 86 13.65 -24.07 -3.19
N LYS A 87 14.42 -24.94 -2.51
CA LYS A 87 15.56 -24.53 -1.70
C LYS A 87 16.61 -23.82 -2.54
#